data_AF-A0A6I1KIZ1-F1
#
_entry.id   AF-A0A6I1KIZ1-F1
#
_cell.length_a   1.000
_cell.length_b   1.000
_cell.length_c   1.000
_cell.angle_alpha   90.00
_cell.angle_beta   90.00
_cell.angle_gamma   90.00
#
_symmetry.space_group_name_H-M   'P 1'
#
loop_
_entity.id
_entity.type
_entity.pdbx_description
1 polymer ?
#
loop_
_entity_poly.entity_id
_entity_poly.type
_entity_poly.pdbx_seq_one_letter_code
_entity_poly.pdbx_strand_id
1 'polypeptide(L)'
;MTHDKDERKRPHLRLVVDNVEKRNPRSADKEEDFIPLETLIAQRDILRPQFYHDLDLLQAKACEALEQFLIYREWPYGLDPHGRLVILPAGVVCPEAAECGGYSHDEVILFVAEDATGKGLCLSLEMMLPYWSEDEAVMEDALLYAPVFQYGTLFMEENRQDGLLDLIYRLGFPLYPPAPTERLLDRLFSVAAYELAETLRSLAEYPEV
;
A
#
# COMPACT_ATOMS: atom_id res chain seq x y z
N MET A 1 -39.66 -8.29 4.33
CA MET A 1 -39.33 -9.19 3.21
C MET A 1 -39.81 -8.53 1.93
N THR A 2 -38.86 -8.00 1.16
CA THR A 2 -38.81 -7.93 -0.32
C THR A 2 -37.56 -7.11 -0.65
N HIS A 3 -36.38 -7.70 -0.45
CA HIS A 3 -35.17 -7.27 -1.13
C HIS A 3 -35.19 -7.90 -2.51
N ASP A 4 -35.95 -7.29 -3.41
CA ASP A 4 -35.82 -7.53 -4.84
C ASP A 4 -34.75 -6.54 -5.34
N LYS A 5 -33.50 -6.75 -4.91
CA LYS A 5 -32.33 -6.10 -5.51
C LYS A 5 -31.87 -7.04 -6.59
N ASP A 6 -32.34 -6.78 -7.80
CA ASP A 6 -31.85 -7.36 -9.05
C ASP A 6 -30.31 -7.33 -9.03
N GLU A 7 -29.68 -8.47 -8.73
CA GLU A 7 -28.21 -8.59 -8.60
C GLU A 7 -27.45 -8.27 -9.89
N ARG A 8 -28.18 -8.02 -10.99
CA ARG A 8 -27.66 -7.86 -12.35
C ARG A 8 -27.30 -6.42 -12.73
N LYS A 9 -27.33 -5.46 -11.79
CA LYS A 9 -26.97 -4.06 -12.04
C LYS A 9 -26.25 -3.42 -10.86
N ARG A 10 -25.27 -4.10 -10.27
CA ARG A 10 -24.37 -3.44 -9.32
C ARG A 10 -23.45 -2.50 -10.11
N PRO A 11 -23.27 -1.23 -9.70
CA PRO A 11 -22.34 -0.35 -10.38
C PRO A 11 -20.91 -0.86 -10.19
N HIS A 12 -20.09 -0.72 -11.22
CA HIS A 12 -18.79 -1.40 -11.34
C HIS A 12 -17.67 -0.65 -10.60
N LEU A 13 -16.77 -1.39 -9.95
CA LEU A 13 -15.45 -0.86 -9.58
C LEU A 13 -14.71 -0.54 -10.87
N ARG A 14 -14.27 0.71 -11.00
CA ARG A 14 -13.49 1.13 -12.16
C ARG A 14 -12.03 1.03 -11.82
N LEU A 15 -11.26 0.46 -12.73
CA LEU A 15 -9.81 0.50 -12.66
C LEU A 15 -9.34 1.95 -12.89
N VAL A 16 -8.67 2.55 -11.92
CA VAL A 16 -7.97 3.84 -12.04
C VAL A 16 -6.62 3.58 -12.66
N VAL A 17 -6.62 3.37 -13.97
CA VAL A 17 -5.41 3.55 -14.75
C VAL A 17 -5.38 5.06 -15.03
N ASP A 18 -4.91 5.81 -14.02
CA ASP A 18 -4.56 7.24 -14.10
C ASP A 18 -5.62 8.14 -14.76
N ASN A 19 -6.77 8.32 -14.10
CA ASN A 19 -7.66 9.41 -14.46
C ASN A 19 -7.07 10.71 -13.90
N VAL A 20 -5.93 11.13 -14.48
CA VAL A 20 -5.23 12.38 -14.17
C VAL A 20 -6.24 13.50 -14.11
N GLU A 21 -7.29 13.52 -14.92
CA GLU A 21 -8.32 14.57 -14.92
C GLU A 21 -9.20 14.63 -13.65
N LYS A 22 -9.44 13.49 -12.96
CA LYS A 22 -10.21 13.43 -11.71
C LYS A 22 -9.34 13.41 -10.46
N ARG A 23 -8.10 12.91 -10.58
CA ARG A 23 -7.05 12.96 -9.56
C ARG A 23 -6.10 14.19 -9.74
N ASN A 24 -6.43 15.14 -10.63
CA ASN A 24 -5.54 16.27 -11.00
C ASN A 24 -5.42 17.34 -9.91
N PRO A 25 -4.37 18.18 -10.02
CA PRO A 25 -3.42 18.44 -8.95
C PRO A 25 -3.88 19.61 -8.09
N ARG A 26 -3.47 19.61 -6.82
CA ARG A 26 -3.60 20.75 -5.90
C ARG A 26 -5.04 21.07 -5.50
N SER A 27 -5.49 20.47 -4.41
CA SER A 27 -6.06 21.30 -3.35
C SER A 27 -4.96 22.25 -2.87
N ALA A 28 -4.95 23.48 -3.40
CA ALA A 28 -4.01 24.54 -3.04
C ALA A 28 -4.16 25.07 -1.59
N ASP A 29 -4.82 24.33 -0.71
CA ASP A 29 -5.23 24.81 0.61
C ASP A 29 -4.97 23.82 1.77
N LYS A 30 -4.13 22.78 1.59
CA LYS A 30 -3.64 21.96 2.73
C LYS A 30 -2.15 21.63 2.60
N GLU A 31 -1.39 22.05 3.61
CA GLU A 31 0.07 22.03 3.75
C GLU A 31 0.66 20.65 4.10
N GLU A 32 0.41 19.61 3.31
CA GLU A 32 1.25 18.40 3.36
C GLU A 32 2.11 18.35 2.10
N ASP A 33 3.43 18.46 2.28
CA ASP A 33 4.41 18.42 1.20
C ASP A 33 4.42 17.02 0.57
N PHE A 34 3.63 16.81 -0.48
CA PHE A 34 3.69 15.58 -1.26
C PHE A 34 5.02 15.50 -2.02
N ILE A 35 5.82 14.50 -1.71
CA ILE A 35 7.10 14.24 -2.38
C ILE A 35 6.95 13.02 -3.29
N PRO A 36 7.06 13.16 -4.63
CA PRO A 36 6.97 12.04 -5.54
C PRO A 36 8.02 10.95 -5.26
N LEU A 37 7.68 9.68 -5.48
CA LEU A 37 8.58 8.55 -5.25
C LEU A 37 9.93 8.71 -5.96
N GLU A 38 9.96 9.21 -7.19
CA GLU A 38 11.22 9.41 -7.92
C GLU A 38 12.13 10.42 -7.21
N THR A 39 11.53 11.42 -6.56
CA THR A 39 12.26 12.40 -5.74
C THR A 39 12.76 11.76 -4.46
N LEU A 40 11.94 10.94 -3.80
CA LEU A 40 12.34 10.20 -2.59
C LEU A 40 13.47 9.23 -2.88
N ILE A 41 13.46 8.54 -4.02
CA ILE A 41 14.54 7.66 -4.47
C ILE A 41 15.80 8.47 -4.75
N ALA A 42 15.69 9.56 -5.51
CA ALA A 42 16.84 10.37 -5.92
C ALA A 42 17.52 11.09 -4.74
N GLN A 43 16.74 11.52 -3.75
CA GLN A 43 17.21 12.24 -2.57
C GLN A 43 17.36 11.34 -1.34
N ARG A 44 17.19 10.02 -1.48
CA ARG A 44 17.17 9.06 -0.37
C ARG A 44 18.30 9.28 0.64
N ASP A 45 19.54 9.35 0.16
CA ASP A 45 20.71 9.46 1.04
C ASP A 45 20.76 10.80 1.81
N ILE A 46 20.11 11.84 1.27
CA ILE A 46 19.97 13.17 1.90
C ILE A 46 18.84 13.16 2.94
N LEU A 47 17.74 12.46 2.65
CA LEU A 47 16.56 12.35 3.52
C LEU A 47 16.76 11.34 4.66
N ARG A 48 17.65 10.36 4.47
CA ARG A 48 17.92 9.28 5.42
C ARG A 48 18.18 9.75 6.85
N PRO A 49 19.02 10.77 7.13
CA PRO A 49 19.21 11.25 8.51
C PRO A 49 17.92 11.80 9.15
N GLN A 50 17.05 12.44 8.37
CA GLN A 50 15.78 12.96 8.85
C GLN A 50 14.80 11.83 9.13
N PHE A 51 14.73 10.84 8.22
CA PHE A 51 13.91 9.64 8.39
C PHE A 51 14.21 8.89 9.70
N TYR A 52 15.49 8.78 10.06
CA TYR A 52 15.92 8.07 11.27
C TYR A 52 15.88 8.93 12.55
N HIS A 53 15.61 10.24 12.47
CA HIS A 53 15.74 11.15 13.62
C HIS A 53 14.80 10.78 14.78
N ASP A 54 13.55 10.44 14.46
CA ASP A 54 12.48 10.18 15.42
C ASP A 54 12.09 8.68 15.51
N LEU A 55 12.97 7.78 15.07
CA LEU A 55 12.75 6.34 15.18
C LEU A 55 13.36 5.78 16.46
N ASP A 56 12.59 4.93 17.15
CA ASP A 56 13.12 4.16 18.27
C ASP A 56 14.20 3.18 17.82
N LEU A 57 15.11 2.82 18.74
CA LEU A 57 16.26 1.96 18.44
C LEU A 57 15.88 0.65 17.75
N LEU A 58 14.76 0.04 18.12
CA LEU A 58 14.30 -1.21 17.52
C LEU A 58 13.71 -0.99 16.13
N GLN A 59 12.92 0.06 15.95
CA GLN A 59 12.37 0.45 14.65
C GLN A 59 13.50 0.79 13.67
N ALA A 60 14.48 1.58 14.11
CA ALA A 60 15.64 1.92 13.32
C ALA A 60 16.39 0.67 12.83
N LYS A 61 16.63 -0.32 13.70
CA LYS A 61 17.27 -1.59 13.31
C LYS A 61 16.46 -2.40 12.31
N ALA A 62 15.13 -2.40 12.45
CA ALA A 62 14.25 -3.08 11.50
C ALA A 62 14.29 -2.39 10.13
N CYS A 63 14.22 -1.06 10.10
CA CYS A 63 14.36 -0.25 8.90
C CYS A 63 15.74 -0.42 8.24
N GLU A 64 16.83 -0.47 9.01
CA GLU A 64 18.18 -0.72 8.49
C GLU A 64 18.28 -2.10 7.83
N ALA A 65 17.71 -3.14 8.47
CA ALA A 65 17.68 -4.49 7.90
C ALA A 65 16.84 -4.55 6.62
N LEU A 66 15.72 -3.82 6.59
CA LEU A 66 14.89 -3.67 5.41
C LEU A 66 15.64 -2.95 4.28
N GLU A 67 16.27 -1.80 4.54
CA GLU A 67 17.08 -1.08 3.55
C GLU A 67 18.19 -1.97 2.98
N GLN A 68 18.90 -2.73 3.82
CA GLN A 68 19.94 -3.66 3.38
C GLN A 68 19.40 -4.74 2.44
N PHE A 69 18.22 -5.29 2.76
CA PHE A 69 17.54 -6.26 1.90
C PHE A 69 17.17 -5.65 0.54
N LEU A 70 16.60 -4.44 0.54
CA LEU A 70 16.21 -3.74 -0.69
C LEU A 70 17.43 -3.40 -1.57
N ILE A 71 18.54 -2.97 -0.96
CA ILE A 71 19.81 -2.74 -1.65
C ILE A 71 20.33 -4.05 -2.27
N TYR A 72 20.34 -5.15 -1.51
CA TYR A 72 20.79 -6.45 -2.00
C TYR A 72 19.95 -6.96 -3.18
N ARG A 73 18.65 -6.68 -3.16
CA ARG A 73 17.70 -7.02 -4.24
C ARG A 73 17.77 -6.10 -5.45
N GLU A 74 18.57 -5.02 -5.39
CA GLU A 74 18.59 -3.95 -6.38
C GLU A 74 17.21 -3.30 -6.60
N TRP A 75 16.39 -3.26 -5.55
CA TRP A 75 15.06 -2.66 -5.62
C TRP A 75 15.14 -1.14 -5.36
N PRO A 76 14.54 -0.30 -6.24
CA PRO A 76 14.38 1.12 -5.96
C PRO A 76 13.43 1.32 -4.78
N TYR A 77 13.80 2.24 -3.88
CA TYR A 77 12.96 2.63 -2.76
C TYR A 77 13.25 4.08 -2.33
N GLY A 78 12.21 4.75 -1.85
CA GLY A 78 12.25 6.07 -1.24
C GLY A 78 12.10 5.99 0.28
N LEU A 79 12.53 7.06 0.96
CA LEU A 79 12.34 7.25 2.40
C LEU A 79 11.60 8.57 2.61
N ASP A 80 10.36 8.50 3.10
CA ASP A 80 9.61 9.68 3.51
C ASP A 80 9.84 9.97 5.00
N PRO A 81 10.55 11.05 5.37
CA PRO A 81 10.79 11.40 6.75
C PRO A 81 9.54 11.88 7.49
N HIS A 82 8.50 12.37 6.80
CA HIS A 82 7.29 12.90 7.43
C HIS A 82 6.38 11.79 7.94
N GLY A 83 6.10 10.80 7.09
CA GLY A 83 5.30 9.63 7.47
C GLY A 83 6.10 8.52 8.14
N ARG A 84 7.44 8.57 8.09
CA ARG A 84 8.35 7.45 8.45
C ARG A 84 8.04 6.20 7.63
N LEU A 85 7.89 6.42 6.32
CA LEU A 85 7.50 5.40 5.35
C LEU A 85 8.69 5.03 4.47
N VAL A 86 8.84 3.74 4.21
CA VAL A 86 9.68 3.22 3.13
C VAL A 86 8.75 2.93 1.96
N ILE A 87 8.99 3.57 0.82
CA ILE A 87 8.07 3.52 -0.33
C ILE A 87 8.76 2.82 -1.50
N LEU A 88 8.07 1.87 -2.13
CA LEU A 88 8.57 1.09 -3.25
C LEU A 88 7.61 1.20 -4.44
N PRO A 89 8.10 1.09 -5.68
CA PRO A 89 7.20 0.84 -6.81
C PRO A 89 6.47 -0.50 -6.60
N ALA A 90 5.16 -0.52 -6.75
CA ALA A 90 4.37 -1.74 -6.59
C ALA A 90 4.84 -2.85 -7.53
N GLY A 91 5.24 -2.49 -8.76
CA GLY A 91 5.73 -3.44 -9.76
C GLY A 91 7.01 -4.21 -9.38
N VAL A 92 7.81 -3.74 -8.40
CA VAL A 92 8.96 -4.52 -7.91
C VAL A 92 8.55 -5.54 -6.85
N VAL A 93 7.44 -5.31 -6.15
CA VAL A 93 6.88 -6.22 -5.14
C VAL A 93 5.91 -7.23 -5.76
N CYS A 94 5.01 -6.76 -6.63
CA CYS A 94 3.98 -7.53 -7.32
C CYS A 94 3.99 -7.14 -8.82
N PRO A 95 4.76 -7.84 -9.66
CA PRO A 95 4.80 -7.58 -11.10
C PRO A 95 3.42 -7.69 -11.78
N GLU A 96 2.54 -8.54 -11.26
CA GLU A 96 1.16 -8.72 -11.73
C GLU A 96 0.30 -7.45 -11.57
N ALA A 97 0.74 -6.48 -10.75
CA ALA A 97 0.10 -5.17 -10.69
C ALA A 97 0.02 -4.52 -12.07
N ALA A 98 1.07 -4.65 -12.91
CA ALA A 98 1.07 -4.10 -14.26
C ALA A 98 0.04 -4.76 -15.19
N GLU A 99 -0.30 -6.04 -14.96
CA GLU A 99 -1.28 -6.77 -15.77
C GLU A 99 -2.72 -6.39 -15.42
N CYS A 100 -2.96 -5.97 -14.18
CA CYS A 100 -4.24 -5.46 -13.70
C CYS A 100 -4.36 -3.93 -13.91
N GLY A 101 -3.62 -3.36 -14.86
CA GLY A 101 -3.56 -1.93 -15.18
C GLY A 101 -2.91 -1.04 -14.11
N GLY A 102 -2.12 -1.61 -13.21
CA GLY A 102 -1.24 -0.86 -12.34
C GLY A 102 -0.21 -0.06 -13.15
N TYR A 103 -0.08 1.22 -12.84
CA TYR A 103 0.87 2.10 -13.52
C TYR A 103 2.27 1.96 -12.92
N SER A 104 3.27 2.51 -13.62
CA SER A 104 4.62 2.71 -13.09
C SER A 104 4.67 3.59 -11.83
N HIS A 105 3.54 4.19 -11.44
CA HIS A 105 3.38 5.07 -10.28
C HIS A 105 2.62 4.42 -9.13
N ASP A 106 2.19 3.15 -9.23
CA ASP A 106 1.61 2.48 -8.08
C ASP A 106 2.69 2.24 -7.02
N GLU A 107 2.34 2.47 -5.77
CA GLU A 107 3.28 2.46 -4.66
C GLU A 107 2.89 1.42 -3.61
N VAL A 108 3.90 0.75 -3.08
CA VAL A 108 3.81 -0.06 -1.87
C VAL A 108 4.48 0.71 -0.75
N ILE A 109 3.72 0.97 0.30
CA ILE A 109 4.15 1.70 1.48
C ILE A 109 4.49 0.68 2.56
N LEU A 110 5.66 0.81 3.17
CA LEU A 110 6.09 0.01 4.31
C LEU A 110 6.32 0.92 5.51
N PHE A 111 5.89 0.47 6.68
CA PHE A 111 6.27 1.10 7.94
C PHE A 111 6.42 0.06 9.05
N VAL A 112 7.28 0.39 10.01
CA VAL A 112 7.54 -0.46 11.18
C VAL A 112 6.97 0.23 12.41
N ALA A 113 5.99 -0.43 13.04
CA ALA A 113 5.37 0.03 14.27
C ALA A 113 5.70 -0.91 15.43
N GLU A 114 5.51 -0.45 16.67
CA GLU A 114 5.50 -1.36 17.81
C GLU A 114 4.29 -2.30 17.73
N ASP A 115 4.47 -3.55 18.15
CA ASP A 115 3.33 -4.46 18.27
C ASP A 115 2.39 -4.02 19.41
N ALA A 116 1.16 -4.54 19.40
CA ALA A 116 0.15 -4.20 20.41
C ALA A 116 0.56 -4.57 21.86
N THR A 117 1.63 -5.36 22.03
CA THR A 117 2.13 -5.78 23.35
C THR A 117 3.33 -4.95 23.83
N GLY A 118 3.89 -4.07 22.97
CA GLY A 118 5.10 -3.31 23.21
C GLY A 118 6.36 -4.17 23.35
N LYS A 119 6.34 -5.43 22.90
CA LYS A 119 7.46 -6.39 23.07
C LYS A 119 8.13 -6.78 21.77
N GLY A 120 7.52 -6.46 20.65
CA GLY A 120 8.00 -6.72 19.31
C GLY A 120 7.64 -5.57 18.37
N LEU A 121 7.95 -5.78 17.10
CA LEU A 121 7.58 -4.84 16.05
C LEU A 121 6.57 -5.49 15.11
N CYS A 122 5.88 -4.69 14.32
CA CYS A 122 5.06 -5.11 13.21
C CYS A 122 5.55 -4.38 11.95
N LEU A 123 5.94 -5.14 10.92
CA LEU A 123 6.14 -4.60 9.58
C LEU A 123 4.79 -4.60 8.90
N SER A 124 4.28 -3.41 8.61
CA SER A 124 3.07 -3.25 7.83
C SER A 124 3.43 -2.89 6.40
N LEU A 125 2.73 -3.52 5.46
CA LEU A 125 2.81 -3.25 4.04
C LEU A 125 1.43 -2.85 3.55
N GLU A 126 1.36 -1.73 2.84
CA GLU A 126 0.13 -1.19 2.29
C GLU A 126 0.27 -0.95 0.79
N MET A 127 -0.79 -1.22 0.05
CA MET A 127 -0.93 -0.81 -1.34
C MET A 127 -2.27 -0.12 -1.50
N MET A 128 -2.23 1.11 -2.00
CA MET A 128 -3.42 1.77 -2.54
C MET A 128 -3.77 1.05 -3.84
N LEU A 129 -4.92 0.41 -3.88
CA LEU A 129 -5.33 -0.39 -5.03
C LEU A 129 -5.81 0.54 -6.16
N PRO A 130 -5.56 0.18 -7.43
CA PRO A 130 -5.95 0.99 -8.57
C PRO A 130 -7.46 0.86 -8.88
N TYR A 131 -8.33 0.83 -7.87
CA TYR A 131 -9.79 0.71 -8.02
C TYR A 131 -10.53 1.83 -7.31
N TRP A 132 -11.56 2.39 -7.94
CA TRP A 132 -12.41 3.42 -7.36
C TRP A 132 -13.86 3.38 -7.90
N SER A 133 -14.75 4.08 -7.21
CA SER A 133 -16.12 4.39 -7.65
C SER A 133 -16.57 5.73 -7.05
N GLU A 134 -17.33 6.51 -7.82
CA GLU A 134 -18.03 7.73 -7.31
C GLU A 134 -19.25 7.39 -6.44
N ASP A 135 -19.66 6.13 -6.46
CA ASP A 135 -20.74 5.59 -5.63
C ASP A 135 -20.13 4.90 -4.41
N GLU A 136 -20.25 5.53 -3.24
CA GLU A 136 -19.77 5.00 -1.95
C GLU A 136 -20.32 3.60 -1.68
N ALA A 137 -21.57 3.30 -2.08
CA ALA A 137 -22.18 1.99 -1.86
C ALA A 137 -21.46 0.87 -2.63
N VAL A 138 -20.84 1.19 -3.77
CA VAL A 138 -20.03 0.23 -4.54
C VAL A 138 -18.71 -0.05 -3.84
N MET A 139 -18.08 0.99 -3.29
CA MET A 139 -16.84 0.84 -2.53
C MET A 139 -17.08 0.06 -1.23
N GLU A 140 -18.20 0.32 -0.54
CA GLU A 140 -18.65 -0.46 0.61
C GLU A 140 -18.93 -1.92 0.24
N ASP A 141 -19.65 -2.17 -0.86
CA ASP A 141 -19.90 -3.54 -1.33
C ASP A 141 -18.59 -4.25 -1.69
N ALA A 142 -17.66 -3.58 -2.37
CA ALA A 142 -16.34 -4.13 -2.69
C ALA A 142 -15.60 -4.53 -1.41
N LEU A 143 -15.62 -3.68 -0.38
CA LEU A 143 -15.04 -3.98 0.93
C LEU A 143 -15.71 -5.20 1.60
N LEU A 144 -17.03 -5.28 1.54
CA LEU A 144 -17.81 -6.33 2.22
C LEU A 144 -17.68 -7.71 1.56
N TYR A 145 -17.52 -7.76 0.24
CA TYR A 145 -17.48 -9.01 -0.52
C TYR A 145 -16.09 -9.33 -1.08
N ALA A 146 -15.09 -8.48 -0.88
CA ALA A 146 -13.71 -8.81 -1.21
C ALA A 146 -13.27 -10.07 -0.46
N PRO A 147 -12.44 -10.91 -1.10
CA PRO A 147 -11.85 -12.06 -0.42
C PRO A 147 -11.04 -11.58 0.79
N VAL A 148 -11.34 -12.15 1.95
CA VAL A 148 -10.50 -12.01 3.14
C VAL A 148 -9.39 -13.05 3.03
N PHE A 149 -8.21 -12.63 2.64
CA PHE A 149 -7.03 -13.48 2.63
C PHE A 149 -6.43 -13.63 4.04
N GLN A 150 -5.49 -14.56 4.18
CA GLN A 150 -5.06 -15.04 5.50
C GLN A 150 -4.25 -13.99 6.28
N TYR A 151 -3.52 -13.13 5.58
CA TYR A 151 -2.57 -12.20 6.21
C TYR A 151 -2.95 -10.73 6.05
N GLY A 152 -3.91 -10.43 5.19
CA GLY A 152 -4.27 -9.06 4.84
C GLY A 152 -5.68 -8.65 5.20
N THR A 153 -5.91 -7.35 5.11
CA THR A 153 -7.22 -6.74 5.32
C THR A 153 -7.38 -5.62 4.31
N LEU A 154 -8.54 -5.60 3.67
CA LEU A 154 -8.98 -4.51 2.83
C LEU A 154 -9.71 -3.49 3.71
N PHE A 155 -9.49 -2.21 3.47
CA PHE A 155 -10.26 -1.14 4.10
C PHE A 155 -10.32 0.07 3.16
N MET A 156 -11.19 1.01 3.49
CA MET A 156 -11.31 2.28 2.79
C MET A 156 -10.80 3.38 3.69
N GLU A 157 -10.05 4.30 3.12
CA GLU A 157 -9.60 5.52 3.79
C GLU A 157 -9.90 6.73 2.91
N GLU A 158 -10.37 7.81 3.53
CA GLU A 158 -10.51 9.08 2.83
C GLU A 158 -9.12 9.67 2.59
N ASN A 159 -8.76 9.81 1.32
CA ASN A 159 -7.55 10.47 0.91
C ASN A 159 -7.61 11.94 1.33
N ARG A 160 -6.67 12.36 2.15
CA ARG A 160 -6.67 13.72 2.72
C ARG A 160 -6.44 14.81 1.68
N GLN A 161 -5.89 14.46 0.53
CA GLN A 161 -5.51 15.40 -0.53
C GLN A 161 -6.71 15.75 -1.42
N ASP A 162 -7.53 14.78 -1.81
CA ASP A 162 -8.65 15.00 -2.73
C ASP A 162 -10.04 14.71 -2.13
N GLY A 163 -10.09 14.14 -0.93
CA GLY A 163 -11.34 13.78 -0.23
C GLY A 163 -12.05 12.56 -0.84
N LEU A 164 -11.39 11.80 -1.73
CA LEU A 164 -11.93 10.58 -2.31
C LEU A 164 -11.61 9.37 -1.43
N LEU A 165 -12.39 8.30 -1.56
CA LEU A 165 -12.13 7.04 -0.87
C LEU A 165 -11.12 6.21 -1.66
N ASP A 166 -9.96 5.95 -1.04
CA ASP A 166 -8.98 5.00 -1.54
C ASP A 166 -9.24 3.62 -0.93
N LEU A 167 -9.17 2.60 -1.78
CA LEU A 167 -9.24 1.21 -1.37
C LEU A 167 -7.82 0.73 -1.07
N ILE A 168 -7.56 0.36 0.18
CA ILE A 168 -6.22 0.01 0.65
C ILE A 168 -6.18 -1.45 1.07
N TYR A 169 -5.18 -2.17 0.58
CA TYR A 169 -4.85 -3.50 1.07
C TYR A 169 -3.66 -3.42 2.03
N ARG A 170 -3.85 -3.85 3.28
CA ARG A 170 -2.80 -3.87 4.30
C ARG A 170 -2.47 -5.29 4.72
N LEU A 171 -1.18 -5.58 4.77
CA LEU A 171 -0.58 -6.78 5.36
C LEU A 171 0.18 -6.40 6.62
N GLY A 172 0.00 -7.18 7.69
CA GLY A 172 0.71 -6.98 8.96
C GLY A 172 1.56 -8.19 9.31
N PHE A 173 2.87 -8.01 9.43
CA PHE A 173 3.80 -9.08 9.76
C PHE A 173 4.46 -8.86 11.11
N PRO A 174 4.22 -9.72 12.11
CA PRO A 174 4.92 -9.61 13.39
C PRO A 174 6.41 -9.89 13.21
N LEU A 175 7.24 -8.96 13.66
CA LEU A 175 8.69 -9.07 13.67
C LEU A 175 9.16 -9.46 15.07
N TYR A 176 9.47 -10.74 15.24
CA TYR A 176 10.12 -11.27 16.43
C TYR A 176 11.18 -12.32 16.04
N PRO A 177 12.49 -12.07 16.25
CA PRO A 177 13.08 -10.90 16.90
C PRO A 177 12.93 -9.61 16.05
N PRO A 178 13.05 -8.41 16.66
CA PRO A 178 12.78 -7.12 16.01
C PRO A 178 13.71 -6.78 14.83
N ALA A 179 14.85 -7.45 14.69
CA ALA A 179 15.71 -7.35 13.51
C ALA A 179 15.38 -8.51 12.55
N PRO A 180 14.65 -8.28 11.46
CA PRO A 180 14.30 -9.33 10.53
C PRO A 180 15.54 -9.84 9.79
N THR A 181 15.60 -11.15 9.56
CA THR A 181 16.65 -11.75 8.73
C THR A 181 16.29 -11.61 7.25
N GLU A 182 17.29 -11.64 6.36
CA GLU A 182 17.07 -11.63 4.91
C GLU A 182 16.09 -12.73 4.45
N ARG A 183 16.24 -13.95 4.99
CA ARG A 183 15.33 -15.07 4.71
C ARG A 183 13.91 -14.82 5.19
N LEU A 184 13.73 -14.09 6.28
CA LEU A 184 12.41 -13.70 6.75
C LEU A 184 11.81 -12.68 5.78
N LEU A 185 12.54 -11.61 5.46
CA LEU A 185 12.10 -10.58 4.51
C LEU A 185 11.73 -11.16 3.15
N ASP A 186 12.55 -12.06 2.60
CA ASP A 186 12.25 -12.79 1.35
C ASP A 186 10.89 -13.51 1.41
N ARG A 187 10.60 -14.19 2.52
CA ARG A 187 9.31 -14.86 2.71
C ARG A 187 8.16 -13.87 2.86
N LEU A 188 8.37 -12.77 3.61
CA LEU A 188 7.35 -11.73 3.80
C LEU A 188 6.98 -11.10 2.45
N PHE A 189 7.97 -10.73 1.63
CA PHE A 189 7.72 -10.19 0.29
C PHE A 189 7.12 -11.23 -0.66
N SER A 190 7.46 -12.52 -0.53
CA SER A 190 6.79 -13.58 -1.31
C SER A 190 5.31 -13.72 -0.95
N VAL A 191 4.98 -13.63 0.34
CA VAL A 191 3.58 -13.62 0.81
C VAL A 191 2.87 -12.37 0.33
N ALA A 192 3.53 -11.21 0.42
CA ALA A 192 2.95 -9.94 -0.05
C ALA A 192 2.67 -9.95 -1.55
N ALA A 193 3.62 -10.43 -2.37
CA ALA A 193 3.44 -10.55 -3.81
C ALA A 193 2.22 -11.42 -4.15
N TYR A 194 2.08 -12.57 -3.49
CA TYR A 194 0.95 -13.47 -3.69
C TYR A 194 -0.38 -12.83 -3.25
N GLU A 195 -0.44 -12.28 -2.03
CA GLU A 195 -1.66 -11.67 -1.48
C GLU A 195 -2.12 -10.47 -2.31
N LEU A 196 -1.20 -9.61 -2.73
CA LEU A 196 -1.50 -8.47 -3.61
C LEU A 196 -1.99 -8.93 -4.98
N ALA A 197 -1.32 -9.90 -5.60
CA ALA A 197 -1.71 -10.43 -6.91
C ALA A 197 -3.12 -11.04 -6.87
N GLU A 198 -3.43 -11.85 -5.87
CA GLU A 198 -4.74 -12.47 -5.72
C GLU A 198 -5.83 -11.43 -5.40
N THR A 199 -5.51 -10.41 -4.61
CA THR A 199 -6.43 -9.29 -4.34
C THR A 199 -6.75 -8.53 -5.63
N LEU A 200 -5.72 -8.17 -6.41
CA LEU A 200 -5.89 -7.45 -7.66
C LEU A 200 -6.70 -8.26 -8.68
N ARG A 201 -6.43 -9.57 -8.81
CA ARG A 201 -7.20 -10.49 -9.66
C ARG A 201 -8.66 -10.60 -9.22
N SER A 202 -8.90 -10.79 -7.92
CA SER A 202 -10.27 -10.93 -7.43
C SER A 202 -11.10 -9.66 -7.60
N LEU A 203 -10.48 -8.48 -7.46
CA LEU A 203 -11.15 -7.20 -7.71
C LEU A 203 -11.32 -6.93 -9.22
N ALA A 204 -10.44 -7.47 -10.06
CA ALA A 204 -10.62 -7.44 -11.53
C ALA A 204 -11.80 -8.33 -11.98
N GLU A 205 -12.04 -9.44 -11.28
CA GLU A 205 -13.16 -10.35 -11.55
C GLU A 205 -14.51 -9.83 -11.02
N TYR A 206 -14.51 -8.72 -10.28
CA TYR A 206 -15.75 -8.06 -9.85
C TYR A 206 -16.52 -7.61 -11.11
N PRO A 207 -17.77 -8.06 -11.29
CA PRO A 207 -18.35 -8.30 -12.62
C PRO A 207 -18.36 -7.05 -13.51
N GLU A 208 -17.81 -7.18 -14.72
CA GLU A 208 -17.90 -6.22 -15.84
C GLU A 208 -19.22 -6.30 -16.64
N VAL A 209 -20.25 -7.03 -16.19
CA VAL A 209 -21.41 -7.38 -17.05
C VAL A 209 -22.74 -6.88 -16.55
#